data_AF-A0A353CU56-F1
#
_entry.id   AF-A0A353CU56-F1
#
_cell.length_a   1.000
_cell.length_b   1.000
_cell.length_c   1.000
_cell.angle_alpha   90.00
_cell.angle_beta   90.00
_cell.angle_gamma   90.00
#
_symmetry.space_group_name_H-M   'P 1'
#
loop_
_entity.id
_entity.type
_entity.pdbx_description
1 polymer ?
#
loop_
_entity_poly.entity_id
_entity_poly.type
_entity_poly.pdbx_seq_one_letter_code
_entity_poly.pdbx_strand_id
1 'polypeptide(L)'
;MTALLAVFLLAWAPAAYAEDNGTEFGIEDDLTVLGTEGTAVDPDVEVKGFSVFGSTQASYLIPVEAGNVVLNGEVQVSSGLYAAGSSTFTSRVEVQGYGVLKSTVQFMGNTGAVTNLYFDNGAANAGKVLKASGNGFLTWENDNTGLASLGDSYYLQMVDAAGTGLVNSLFLQNAGGTAVTLMNSSMTVQGAFQSDGAAKLGSTLDLTGAATLSDALTVQGATLLNGNVGLGNAVGDLVTVNGQTSFVAGSTFTAGAYFTGVSSFSNVADVHYGGGASGQVLTKAVAGGMQWSNVSDMVSGDNLGNHIATTTLQMANNEIMNAGHITASSATLTETLDVAGAVDFDTTLNVDGNATLRGNNQLGDAISDAHAINQAPEANVALAVKGTATSGQYITKFYSDTSLAAWIKKK
;
A
#
# COMPACT_ATOMS: atom_id res chain seq x y z
N MET A 1 81.43 -127.87 -27.19
CA MET A 1 81.35 -126.69 -26.31
C MET A 1 80.36 -125.72 -26.95
N THR A 2 79.03 -125.86 -26.96
CA THR A 2 78.03 -126.33 -25.97
C THR A 2 78.08 -125.60 -24.64
N ALA A 3 77.48 -124.41 -24.58
CA ALA A 3 76.78 -123.86 -23.41
C ALA A 3 76.15 -122.49 -23.76
N LEU A 4 74.90 -122.46 -24.25
CA LEU A 4 74.03 -121.28 -24.07
C LEU A 4 72.57 -121.65 -24.40
N LEU A 5 71.82 -122.19 -23.43
CA LEU A 5 70.37 -122.28 -23.54
C LEU A 5 69.71 -122.36 -22.15
N ALA A 6 68.69 -121.52 -21.97
CA ALA A 6 67.59 -121.61 -20.99
C ALA A 6 67.87 -121.29 -19.51
N VAL A 7 67.71 -120.01 -19.15
CA VAL A 7 67.05 -119.61 -17.89
C VAL A 7 65.88 -118.69 -18.25
N PHE A 8 64.74 -119.30 -18.50
CA PHE A 8 63.43 -118.67 -18.57
C PHE A 8 62.73 -118.93 -17.23
N LEU A 9 61.91 -117.97 -16.78
CA LEU A 9 60.92 -118.08 -15.69
C LEU A 9 61.46 -118.00 -14.26
N LEU A 10 61.91 -116.81 -13.84
CA LEU A 10 61.81 -116.44 -12.42
C LEU A 10 60.35 -116.13 -12.10
N ALA A 11 59.80 -116.96 -11.22
CA ALA A 11 58.39 -117.02 -10.85
C ALA A 11 57.89 -115.72 -10.22
N TRP A 12 56.68 -115.32 -10.64
CA TRP A 12 55.75 -114.54 -9.84
C TRP A 12 55.52 -115.25 -8.50
N ALA A 13 56.04 -114.71 -7.41
CA ALA A 13 55.54 -115.03 -6.08
C ALA A 13 54.17 -114.33 -5.94
N PRO A 14 53.06 -115.06 -5.75
CA PRO A 14 51.83 -114.41 -5.31
C PRO A 14 52.10 -113.80 -3.93
N ALA A 15 51.69 -112.54 -3.76
CA ALA A 15 51.68 -111.92 -2.44
C ALA A 15 50.84 -112.80 -1.52
N ALA A 16 51.46 -113.39 -0.51
CA ALA A 16 50.76 -114.08 0.56
C ALA A 16 49.92 -113.03 1.29
N TYR A 17 48.62 -113.03 1.02
CA TYR A 17 47.67 -112.37 1.91
C TYR A 17 47.61 -113.22 3.19
N ALA A 18 47.89 -112.62 4.34
CA ALA A 18 47.68 -113.30 5.61
C ALA A 18 46.19 -113.61 5.75
N GLU A 19 45.84 -114.90 5.85
CA GLU A 19 44.51 -115.34 6.28
C GLU A 19 44.35 -115.01 7.77
N ASP A 20 43.21 -114.42 8.15
CA ASP A 20 42.83 -114.25 9.56
C ASP A 20 42.77 -115.64 10.22
N ASN A 21 43.76 -115.95 11.05
CA ASN A 21 43.85 -117.26 11.69
C ASN A 21 43.06 -117.35 13.01
N GLY A 22 42.23 -116.34 13.32
CA GLY A 22 41.45 -116.28 14.54
C GLY A 22 42.30 -116.09 15.82
N THR A 23 43.54 -115.62 15.70
CA THR A 23 44.37 -115.29 16.88
C THR A 23 43.92 -113.95 17.45
N GLU A 24 43.21 -114.00 18.58
CA GLU A 24 42.81 -112.81 19.33
C GLU A 24 43.92 -112.40 20.32
N PHE A 25 44.20 -111.10 20.37
CA PHE A 25 45.05 -110.49 21.40
C PHE A 25 44.15 -109.75 22.40
N GLY A 26 44.15 -110.20 23.65
CA GLY A 26 43.38 -109.61 24.74
C GLY A 26 44.29 -108.96 25.78
N ILE A 27 43.92 -107.77 26.24
CA ILE A 27 44.47 -107.11 27.42
C ILE A 27 43.27 -106.83 28.34
N GLU A 28 43.37 -107.18 29.63
CA GLU A 28 42.26 -107.06 30.58
C GLU A 28 42.16 -105.66 31.24
N ASP A 29 43.16 -104.80 31.05
CA ASP A 29 43.29 -103.49 31.69
C ASP A 29 43.77 -102.44 30.67
N ASP A 30 44.43 -101.36 31.12
CA ASP A 30 44.93 -100.30 30.26
C ASP A 30 45.96 -100.78 29.21
N LEU A 31 45.70 -100.44 27.94
CA LEU A 31 46.71 -100.49 26.89
C LEU A 31 47.43 -99.15 26.83
N THR A 32 48.69 -99.13 27.27
CA THR A 32 49.59 -98.01 27.01
C THR A 32 50.53 -98.36 25.87
N VAL A 33 50.48 -97.59 24.78
CA VAL A 33 51.51 -97.65 23.73
C VAL A 33 52.40 -96.42 23.86
N LEU A 34 53.70 -96.66 24.05
CA LEU A 34 54.72 -95.61 24.11
C LEU A 34 55.48 -95.61 22.81
N GLY A 35 55.42 -94.48 22.11
CA GLY A 35 56.16 -94.23 20.88
C GLY A 35 57.43 -93.42 21.11
N THR A 36 58.49 -93.75 20.39
CA THR A 36 59.69 -92.90 20.28
C THR A 36 60.06 -92.83 18.80
N GLU A 37 59.96 -91.63 18.21
CA GLU A 37 60.34 -91.34 16.81
C GLU A 37 59.35 -91.83 15.71
N GLY A 38 58.07 -92.05 16.02
CA GLY A 38 57.07 -92.41 15.01
C GLY A 38 57.02 -91.45 13.81
N THR A 39 57.05 -92.00 12.60
CA THR A 39 56.91 -91.26 11.34
C THR A 39 55.69 -91.74 10.56
N ALA A 40 55.30 -91.04 9.48
CA ALA A 40 54.23 -91.50 8.60
C ALA A 40 54.53 -92.87 7.94
N VAL A 41 55.81 -93.28 7.86
CA VAL A 41 56.25 -94.55 7.28
C VAL A 41 56.42 -95.63 8.35
N ASP A 42 56.53 -95.23 9.61
CA ASP A 42 56.72 -96.12 10.76
C ASP A 42 55.94 -95.58 11.96
N PRO A 43 54.62 -95.79 12.03
CA PRO A 43 53.77 -95.26 13.09
C PRO A 43 53.93 -96.09 14.36
N ASP A 44 54.01 -95.45 15.52
CA ASP A 44 54.09 -96.13 16.81
C ASP A 44 52.84 -96.99 17.12
N VAL A 45 51.69 -96.65 16.50
CA VAL A 45 50.46 -97.44 16.53
C VAL A 45 49.80 -97.40 15.15
N GLU A 46 49.49 -98.57 14.60
CA GLU A 46 48.71 -98.72 13.37
C GLU A 46 47.48 -99.58 13.62
N VAL A 47 46.31 -99.08 13.23
CA VAL A 47 45.04 -99.82 13.30
C VAL A 47 44.53 -99.99 11.87
N LYS A 48 44.70 -101.20 11.31
CA LYS A 48 44.51 -101.48 9.86
C LYS A 48 43.24 -102.27 9.51
N GLY A 49 42.36 -102.52 10.47
CA GLY A 49 41.10 -103.25 10.30
C GLY A 49 39.88 -102.42 10.72
N PHE A 50 38.71 -103.05 10.79
CA PHE A 50 37.60 -102.47 11.54
C PHE A 50 37.92 -102.62 13.03
N SER A 51 37.93 -101.52 13.78
CA SER A 51 38.31 -101.56 15.19
C SER A 51 37.33 -100.75 16.03
N VAL A 52 36.95 -101.31 17.18
CA VAL A 52 36.00 -100.69 18.10
C VAL A 52 36.71 -100.50 19.44
N PHE A 53 36.84 -99.26 19.86
CA PHE A 53 37.24 -98.91 21.22
C PHE A 53 35.96 -98.71 22.06
N GLY A 54 35.79 -99.54 23.09
CA GLY A 54 34.60 -99.59 23.94
C GLY A 54 33.68 -100.77 23.64
N SER A 55 32.47 -100.77 24.20
CA SER A 55 31.52 -101.88 24.05
C SER A 55 31.06 -102.03 22.60
N THR A 56 30.98 -103.25 22.07
CA THR A 56 30.42 -103.49 20.74
C THR A 56 28.94 -103.12 20.68
N GLN A 57 28.51 -102.58 19.53
CA GLN A 57 27.11 -102.20 19.29
C GLN A 57 26.50 -103.05 18.19
N ALA A 58 25.16 -103.15 18.21
CA ALA A 58 24.40 -103.89 17.21
C ALA A 58 24.39 -103.23 15.81
N SER A 59 24.73 -101.94 15.72
CA SER A 59 24.82 -101.18 14.48
C SER A 59 25.77 -100.00 14.65
N TYR A 60 26.44 -99.60 13.58
CA TYR A 60 27.35 -98.46 13.55
C TYR A 60 26.91 -97.44 12.49
N LEU A 61 27.18 -96.16 12.76
CA LEU A 61 26.86 -95.06 11.84
C LEU A 61 27.79 -94.99 10.62
N ILE A 62 28.88 -95.76 10.63
CA ILE A 62 29.82 -95.91 9.52
C ILE A 62 29.84 -97.35 9.01
N PRO A 63 30.24 -97.60 7.74
CA PRO A 63 30.41 -98.95 7.22
C PRO A 63 31.39 -99.79 8.06
N VAL A 64 31.12 -101.09 8.21
CA VAL A 64 32.00 -102.03 8.91
C VAL A 64 33.04 -102.57 7.92
N GLU A 65 33.99 -101.72 7.54
CA GLU A 65 35.04 -102.01 6.55
C GLU A 65 36.45 -101.87 7.18
N ALA A 66 37.44 -102.52 6.58
CA ALA A 66 38.82 -102.43 7.04
C ALA A 66 39.34 -100.98 6.98
N GLY A 67 40.01 -100.53 8.04
CA GLY A 67 40.52 -99.17 8.21
C GLY A 67 39.56 -98.23 8.96
N ASN A 68 38.31 -98.64 9.21
CA ASN A 68 37.38 -97.84 9.99
C ASN A 68 37.55 -98.09 11.49
N VAL A 69 37.65 -97.00 12.25
CA VAL A 69 37.75 -97.04 13.71
C VAL A 69 36.49 -96.42 14.31
N VAL A 70 35.87 -97.12 15.26
CA VAL A 70 34.74 -96.63 16.06
C VAL A 70 35.21 -96.45 17.49
N LEU A 71 34.90 -95.30 18.08
CA LEU A 71 35.10 -95.05 19.51
C LEU A 71 33.72 -94.84 20.15
N ASN A 72 33.34 -95.75 21.05
CA ASN A 72 32.06 -95.71 21.74
C ASN A 72 32.24 -95.03 23.10
N GLY A 73 32.08 -93.71 23.11
CA GLY A 73 32.28 -92.87 24.29
C GLY A 73 32.82 -91.50 23.92
N GLU A 74 33.54 -90.88 24.85
CA GLU A 74 34.23 -89.61 24.61
C GLU A 74 35.65 -89.85 24.09
N VAL A 75 36.10 -88.99 23.19
CA VAL A 75 37.49 -88.98 22.71
C VAL A 75 38.12 -87.67 23.15
N GLN A 76 39.08 -87.76 24.08
CA GLN A 76 39.90 -86.62 24.47
C GLN A 76 41.23 -86.66 23.73
N VAL A 77 41.54 -85.57 23.04
CA VAL A 77 42.83 -85.38 22.37
C VAL A 77 43.50 -84.17 23.01
N SER A 78 44.67 -84.37 23.63
CA SER A 78 45.37 -83.31 24.36
C SER A 78 46.00 -82.27 23.43
N SER A 79 46.35 -82.65 22.20
CA SER A 79 46.91 -81.75 21.20
C SER A 79 46.71 -82.29 19.79
N GLY A 80 45.92 -81.56 18.98
CA GLY A 80 45.80 -81.77 17.54
C GLY A 80 44.96 -82.99 17.16
N LEU A 81 43.84 -82.75 16.48
CA LEU A 81 43.11 -83.77 15.73
C LEU A 81 43.10 -83.33 14.27
N TYR A 82 43.52 -84.22 13.36
CA TYR A 82 43.44 -83.99 11.93
C TYR A 82 42.42 -84.96 11.32
N ALA A 83 41.23 -84.45 11.00
CA ALA A 83 40.22 -85.18 10.26
C ALA A 83 40.34 -84.83 8.78
N ALA A 84 40.70 -85.81 7.95
CA ALA A 84 40.75 -85.64 6.50
C ALA A 84 39.40 -86.06 5.88
N GLY A 85 38.96 -85.36 4.84
CA GLY A 85 37.71 -85.65 4.14
C GLY A 85 36.48 -85.05 4.84
N SER A 86 35.30 -85.63 4.58
CA SER A 86 34.03 -85.15 5.14
C SER A 86 33.87 -85.63 6.58
N SER A 87 33.58 -84.71 7.51
CA SER A 87 33.26 -85.03 8.90
C SER A 87 31.87 -84.51 9.23
N THR A 88 31.04 -85.37 9.83
CA THR A 88 29.67 -85.02 10.21
C THR A 88 29.57 -84.98 11.73
N PHE A 89 29.23 -83.83 12.29
CA PHE A 89 28.81 -83.69 13.68
C PHE A 89 27.28 -83.56 13.70
N THR A 90 26.60 -84.50 14.34
CA THR A 90 25.13 -84.56 14.37
C THR A 90 24.50 -83.69 15.45
N SER A 91 25.33 -83.06 16.29
CA SER A 91 24.93 -82.22 17.41
C SER A 91 25.84 -80.97 17.47
N ARG A 92 25.93 -80.34 18.64
CA ARG A 92 26.69 -79.12 18.88
C ARG A 92 28.19 -79.34 18.65
N VAL A 93 28.78 -78.51 17.79
CA VAL A 93 30.22 -78.26 17.75
C VAL A 93 30.50 -77.01 18.59
N GLU A 94 31.25 -77.16 19.67
CA GLU A 94 31.68 -76.05 20.51
C GLU A 94 33.18 -75.79 20.31
N VAL A 95 33.55 -74.54 20.04
CA VAL A 95 34.94 -74.10 19.97
C VAL A 95 35.18 -73.10 21.09
N GLN A 96 35.92 -73.53 22.11
CA GLN A 96 36.36 -72.65 23.19
C GLN A 96 37.62 -71.89 22.73
N GLY A 97 37.42 -70.78 22.01
CA GLY A 97 38.50 -69.95 21.45
C GLY A 97 38.22 -69.49 20.02
N TYR A 98 39.27 -69.36 19.20
CA TYR A 98 39.15 -68.94 17.80
C TYR A 98 38.97 -70.13 16.85
N GLY A 99 37.86 -70.16 16.11
CA GLY A 99 37.67 -71.04 14.97
C GLY A 99 38.14 -70.35 13.68
N VAL A 100 39.02 -70.99 12.91
CA VAL A 100 39.46 -70.49 11.60
C VAL A 100 38.92 -71.42 10.51
N LEU A 101 38.02 -70.90 9.68
CA LEU A 101 37.46 -71.60 8.52
C LEU A 101 38.11 -71.01 7.26
N LYS A 102 38.93 -71.82 6.55
CA LYS A 102 39.75 -71.35 5.43
C LYS A 102 39.04 -71.36 4.07
N SER A 103 37.79 -71.82 4.01
CA SER A 103 37.01 -71.96 2.78
C SER A 103 35.55 -71.56 3.03
N THR A 104 34.69 -71.76 2.04
CA THR A 104 33.26 -71.41 2.10
C THR A 104 32.58 -72.02 3.33
N VAL A 105 31.98 -71.14 4.12
CA VAL A 105 31.06 -71.51 5.21
C VAL A 105 29.65 -71.29 4.69
N GLN A 106 28.88 -72.37 4.56
CA GLN A 106 27.48 -72.30 4.12
C GLN A 106 26.58 -72.70 5.30
N PHE A 107 25.66 -71.82 5.66
CA PHE A 107 24.63 -72.12 6.64
C PHE A 107 23.35 -72.54 5.91
N MET A 108 23.06 -73.85 5.88
CA MET A 108 21.92 -74.42 5.18
C MET A 108 20.68 -74.52 6.08
N GLY A 109 19.48 -74.50 5.46
CA GLY A 109 18.18 -74.27 6.09
C GLY A 109 17.95 -74.88 7.48
N ASN A 110 17.65 -74.01 8.43
CA ASN A 110 17.04 -74.39 9.70
C ASN A 110 15.51 -74.38 9.55
N THR A 111 14.84 -75.47 9.89
CA THR A 111 13.37 -75.58 9.90
C THR A 111 12.74 -75.04 11.20
N GLY A 112 13.54 -74.47 12.12
CA GLY A 112 13.09 -73.85 13.38
C GLY A 112 13.10 -72.31 13.39
N ALA A 113 12.58 -71.72 14.48
CA ALA A 113 12.35 -70.27 14.66
C ALA A 113 13.62 -69.41 14.93
N VAL A 114 14.83 -69.96 14.81
CA VAL A 114 16.09 -69.24 15.02
C VAL A 114 16.86 -69.11 13.72
N THR A 115 17.46 -67.93 13.50
CA THR A 115 18.25 -67.66 12.29
C THR A 115 19.50 -68.53 12.24
N ASN A 116 19.95 -68.83 11.01
CA ASN A 116 21.17 -69.61 10.74
C ASN A 116 22.46 -68.97 11.27
N LEU A 117 22.39 -67.69 11.65
CA LEU A 117 23.48 -66.90 12.19
C LEU A 117 22.89 -66.05 13.32
N TYR A 118 23.24 -66.40 14.56
CA TYR A 118 22.91 -65.64 15.76
C TYR A 118 24.20 -65.05 16.31
N PHE A 119 24.24 -63.73 16.42
CA PHE A 119 25.31 -63.04 17.12
C PHE A 119 24.76 -62.64 18.48
N ASP A 120 25.35 -63.15 19.56
CA ASP A 120 24.97 -62.74 20.91
C ASP A 120 25.46 -61.30 21.15
N ASN A 121 24.67 -60.33 20.72
CA ASN A 121 25.00 -58.92 20.79
C ASN A 121 24.11 -58.24 21.83
N GLY A 122 24.65 -58.05 23.05
CA GLY A 122 23.96 -57.30 24.11
C GLY A 122 23.39 -55.95 23.63
N ALA A 123 22.44 -55.39 24.39
CA ALA A 123 21.62 -54.22 24.04
C ALA A 123 22.38 -52.99 23.45
N ALA A 124 23.68 -52.87 23.67
CA ALA A 124 24.55 -51.82 23.13
C ALA A 124 24.67 -51.78 21.58
N ASN A 125 24.18 -52.81 20.88
CA ASN A 125 24.24 -52.90 19.42
C ASN A 125 22.87 -52.87 18.73
N ALA A 126 21.78 -52.59 19.46
CA ALA A 126 20.46 -52.39 18.86
C ALA A 126 20.48 -51.21 17.86
N GLY A 127 19.98 -51.44 16.65
CA GLY A 127 19.93 -50.43 15.58
C GLY A 127 21.23 -50.22 14.78
N LYS A 128 22.29 -50.97 15.08
CA LYS A 128 23.54 -50.95 14.30
C LYS A 128 23.50 -51.98 13.18
N VAL A 129 24.31 -51.77 12.15
CA VAL A 129 24.51 -52.72 11.04
C VAL A 129 25.93 -53.29 11.06
N LEU A 130 26.08 -54.51 10.54
CA LEU A 130 27.38 -55.13 10.38
C LEU A 130 28.12 -54.51 9.19
N LYS A 131 29.33 -54.01 9.41
CA LYS A 131 30.18 -53.42 8.36
C LYS A 131 31.57 -54.04 8.38
N ALA A 132 32.21 -54.11 7.22
CA ALA A 132 33.62 -54.52 7.15
C ALA A 132 34.51 -53.37 7.64
N SER A 133 35.36 -53.64 8.61
CA SER A 133 36.40 -52.72 9.07
C SER A 133 37.69 -52.91 8.27
N GLY A 134 38.53 -51.87 8.21
CA GLY A 134 39.77 -51.89 7.41
C GLY A 134 40.84 -52.91 7.85
N ASN A 135 40.63 -53.59 8.97
CA ASN A 135 41.48 -54.67 9.49
C ASN A 135 40.93 -56.08 9.15
N GLY A 136 39.91 -56.18 8.28
CA GLY A 136 39.35 -57.45 7.82
C GLY A 136 38.33 -58.10 8.77
N PHE A 137 38.01 -57.44 9.89
CA PHE A 137 36.93 -57.86 10.79
C PHE A 137 35.59 -57.25 10.37
N LEU A 138 34.50 -57.78 10.92
CA LEU A 138 33.17 -57.17 10.84
C LEU A 138 32.89 -56.44 12.17
N THR A 139 32.48 -55.17 12.10
CA THR A 139 32.14 -54.32 13.25
C THR A 139 30.68 -53.90 13.21
N TRP A 140 30.08 -53.64 14.38
CA TRP A 140 28.77 -53.00 14.48
C TRP A 140 28.93 -51.48 14.39
N GLU A 141 28.40 -50.88 13.32
CA GLU A 141 28.51 -49.44 13.09
C GLU A 141 27.15 -48.79 12.85
N ASN A 142 27.09 -47.48 13.10
CA ASN A 142 25.93 -46.67 12.78
C ASN A 142 25.79 -46.55 11.25
N ASP A 143 24.56 -46.39 10.76
CA ASP A 143 24.30 -46.04 9.37
C ASP A 143 24.83 -44.63 9.10
N ASN A 144 25.84 -44.50 8.24
CA ASN A 144 26.53 -43.23 7.98
C ASN A 144 25.89 -42.49 6.78
N THR A 145 24.76 -42.99 6.27
CA THR A 145 24.07 -42.48 5.07
C THR A 145 22.58 -42.17 5.28
N GLY A 146 22.00 -42.49 6.44
CA GLY A 146 20.64 -42.10 6.79
C GLY A 146 20.62 -40.79 7.57
N LEU A 147 19.84 -39.79 7.12
CA LEU A 147 19.56 -38.55 7.84
C LEU A 147 19.03 -38.90 9.25
N ALA A 148 19.90 -38.89 10.26
CA ALA A 148 19.62 -39.45 11.59
C ALA A 148 18.53 -38.69 12.37
N SER A 149 18.16 -37.49 11.92
CA SER A 149 17.05 -36.70 12.46
C SER A 149 16.46 -35.90 11.32
N LEU A 150 15.17 -36.09 11.03
CA LEU A 150 14.41 -35.04 10.37
C LEU A 150 14.48 -33.81 11.28
N GLY A 151 14.65 -32.62 10.72
CA GLY A 151 14.35 -31.39 11.46
C GLY A 151 12.89 -31.42 11.96
N ASP A 152 12.56 -30.60 12.95
CA ASP A 152 11.24 -30.59 13.56
C ASP A 152 10.10 -30.59 12.53
N SER A 153 9.02 -31.33 12.83
CA SER A 153 7.80 -31.30 12.03
C SER A 153 7.38 -29.84 11.78
N TYR A 154 6.94 -29.53 10.55
CA TYR A 154 6.52 -28.20 10.08
C TYR A 154 7.63 -27.21 9.69
N TYR A 155 8.91 -27.59 9.74
CA TYR A 155 10.00 -26.79 9.18
C TYR A 155 10.29 -27.18 7.73
N LEU A 156 10.62 -26.19 6.89
CA LEU A 156 10.92 -26.41 5.47
C LEU A 156 12.27 -27.12 5.33
N GLN A 157 12.25 -28.40 4.96
CA GLN A 157 13.46 -29.19 4.67
C GLN A 157 13.73 -29.18 3.16
N MET A 158 14.93 -28.78 2.75
CA MET A 158 15.34 -28.83 1.34
C MET A 158 16.42 -29.89 1.15
N VAL A 159 16.03 -31.01 0.57
CA VAL A 159 16.93 -32.10 0.18
C VAL A 159 17.55 -31.77 -1.18
N ASP A 160 18.79 -32.16 -1.41
CA ASP A 160 19.44 -32.02 -2.70
C ASP A 160 18.67 -32.79 -3.79
N ALA A 161 18.96 -32.49 -5.06
CA ALA A 161 18.32 -33.17 -6.20
C ALA A 161 18.59 -34.69 -6.21
N ALA A 162 19.60 -35.17 -5.47
CA ALA A 162 19.95 -36.57 -5.35
C ALA A 162 19.23 -37.28 -4.19
N GLY A 163 18.51 -36.56 -3.33
CA GLY A 163 17.88 -37.10 -2.12
C GLY A 163 18.90 -37.52 -1.04
N THR A 164 20.16 -37.15 -1.18
CA THR A 164 21.29 -37.70 -0.38
C THR A 164 21.75 -36.79 0.74
N GLY A 165 21.29 -35.54 0.78
CA GLY A 165 21.67 -34.58 1.82
C GLY A 165 20.81 -33.32 1.83
N LEU A 166 20.89 -32.53 2.90
CA LEU A 166 20.28 -31.20 2.95
C LEU A 166 21.17 -30.21 2.18
N VAL A 167 20.60 -29.43 1.25
CA VAL A 167 21.29 -28.33 0.55
C VAL A 167 20.99 -26.98 1.18
N ASN A 168 21.82 -25.99 0.87
CA ASN A 168 21.58 -24.59 1.25
C ASN A 168 20.27 -24.10 0.61
N SER A 169 19.21 -24.08 1.40
CA SER A 169 17.94 -23.43 1.08
C SER A 169 18.18 -21.94 0.77
N LEU A 170 17.53 -21.41 -0.28
CA LEU A 170 17.48 -19.95 -0.48
C LEU A 170 16.61 -19.28 0.58
N PHE A 171 15.74 -20.03 1.27
CA PHE A 171 15.09 -19.57 2.49
C PHE A 171 16.00 -19.83 3.69
N LEU A 172 16.68 -18.79 4.16
CA LEU A 172 17.51 -18.83 5.34
C LEU A 172 16.68 -18.45 6.56
N GLN A 173 16.48 -19.41 7.47
CA GLN A 173 16.00 -19.09 8.81
C GLN A 173 17.14 -18.48 9.63
N ASN A 174 16.86 -17.40 10.35
CA ASN A 174 17.85 -16.86 11.28
C ASN A 174 18.12 -17.85 12.42
N ALA A 175 19.30 -17.78 13.04
CA ALA A 175 19.68 -18.70 14.12
C ALA A 175 18.71 -18.70 15.33
N GLY A 176 17.94 -17.63 15.51
CA GLY A 176 16.93 -17.51 16.56
C GLY A 176 15.54 -18.06 16.18
N GLY A 177 15.34 -18.55 14.94
CA GLY A 177 14.07 -19.12 14.49
C GLY A 177 12.92 -18.12 14.26
N THR A 178 13.17 -16.81 14.37
CA THR A 178 12.14 -15.76 14.34
C THR A 178 11.88 -15.17 12.95
N ALA A 179 12.74 -15.44 11.98
CA ALA A 179 12.62 -14.88 10.63
C ALA A 179 13.11 -15.86 9.58
N VAL A 180 12.45 -15.85 8.43
CA VAL A 180 12.86 -16.56 7.22
C VAL A 180 13.12 -15.53 6.14
N THR A 181 14.29 -15.59 5.51
CA THR A 181 14.71 -14.65 4.47
C THR A 181 14.96 -15.39 3.17
N LEU A 182 14.35 -14.95 2.06
CA LEU A 182 14.72 -15.43 0.73
C LEU A 182 15.99 -14.72 0.26
N MET A 183 17.05 -15.48 0.00
CA MET A 183 18.35 -14.98 -0.42
C MET A 183 18.42 -14.84 -1.93
N ASN A 184 18.67 -13.61 -2.42
CA ASN A 184 18.99 -13.30 -3.83
C ASN A 184 18.06 -13.94 -4.88
N SER A 185 16.75 -14.03 -4.59
CA SER A 185 15.76 -14.63 -5.49
C SER A 185 14.41 -13.92 -5.39
N SER A 186 13.50 -14.21 -6.32
CA SER A 186 12.10 -13.77 -6.31
C SER A 186 11.19 -14.85 -5.71
N MET A 187 10.10 -14.43 -5.08
CA MET A 187 9.00 -15.30 -4.65
C MET A 187 7.77 -15.04 -5.53
N THR A 188 7.17 -16.11 -6.06
CA THR A 188 5.90 -16.03 -6.80
C THR A 188 4.83 -16.79 -6.02
N VAL A 189 3.77 -16.10 -5.62
CA VAL A 189 2.59 -16.70 -4.96
C VAL A 189 1.44 -16.67 -5.96
N GLN A 190 0.99 -17.86 -6.40
CA GLN A 190 -0.11 -17.96 -7.36
C GLN A 190 -1.49 -17.81 -6.70
N GLY A 191 -1.56 -18.05 -5.37
CA GLY A 191 -2.76 -17.87 -4.56
C GLY A 191 -2.78 -16.56 -3.77
N ALA A 192 -3.67 -16.48 -2.78
CA ALA A 192 -3.72 -15.35 -1.88
C ALA A 192 -2.49 -15.32 -0.96
N PHE A 193 -1.88 -14.13 -0.82
CA PHE A 193 -0.90 -13.86 0.22
C PHE A 193 -1.61 -13.16 1.37
N GLN A 194 -1.61 -13.78 2.55
CA GLN A 194 -2.13 -13.20 3.80
C GLN A 194 -0.95 -12.91 4.72
N SER A 195 -0.93 -11.72 5.32
CA SER A 195 0.00 -11.37 6.38
C SER A 195 -0.81 -10.95 7.61
N ASP A 196 -0.69 -11.69 8.70
CA ASP A 196 -1.37 -11.35 9.97
C ASP A 196 -0.79 -10.09 10.63
N GLY A 197 0.44 -9.71 10.24
CA GLY A 197 1.13 -8.50 10.69
C GLY A 197 1.33 -7.47 9.58
N ALA A 198 2.05 -6.39 9.91
CA ALA A 198 2.36 -5.32 8.96
C ALA A 198 3.27 -5.82 7.82
N ALA A 199 2.85 -5.57 6.57
CA ALA A 199 3.67 -5.82 5.39
C ALA A 199 4.41 -4.54 4.98
N LYS A 200 5.74 -4.59 4.95
CA LYS A 200 6.57 -3.50 4.40
C LYS A 200 7.07 -3.88 3.02
N LEU A 201 6.67 -3.13 2.00
CA LEU A 201 7.23 -3.23 0.65
C LEU A 201 8.25 -2.10 0.46
N GLY A 202 9.49 -2.46 0.10
CA GLY A 202 10.59 -1.49 0.00
C GLY A 202 10.59 -0.64 -1.27
N SER A 203 9.68 -0.92 -2.21
CA SER A 203 9.59 -0.29 -3.53
C SER A 203 8.13 -0.25 -3.98
N THR A 204 7.86 -0.38 -5.26
CA THR A 204 6.51 -0.35 -5.85
C THR A 204 5.65 -1.55 -5.45
N LEU A 205 4.38 -1.28 -5.19
CA LEU A 205 3.30 -2.26 -5.21
C LEU A 205 2.48 -2.02 -6.48
N ASP A 206 2.49 -2.98 -7.40
CA ASP A 206 1.65 -2.93 -8.61
C ASP A 206 0.40 -3.78 -8.38
N LEU A 207 -0.77 -3.23 -8.68
CA LEU A 207 -2.08 -3.84 -8.43
C LEU A 207 -2.95 -3.67 -9.67
N THR A 208 -3.31 -4.80 -10.28
CA THR A 208 -4.24 -4.82 -11.42
C THR A 208 -5.71 -4.87 -10.99
N GLY A 209 -5.96 -5.29 -9.75
CA GLY A 209 -7.30 -5.38 -9.14
C GLY A 209 -7.61 -4.23 -8.17
N ALA A 210 -8.72 -4.36 -7.44
CA ALA A 210 -9.12 -3.38 -6.43
C ALA A 210 -8.25 -3.50 -5.16
N ALA A 211 -7.98 -2.35 -4.53
CA ALA A 211 -7.41 -2.26 -3.20
C ALA A 211 -8.45 -1.69 -2.23
N THR A 212 -8.64 -2.36 -1.10
CA THR A 212 -9.45 -1.84 0.01
C THR A 212 -8.54 -1.57 1.20
N LEU A 213 -8.55 -0.33 1.69
CA LEU A 213 -7.89 0.07 2.92
C LEU A 213 -8.99 0.34 3.95
N SER A 214 -9.08 -0.47 4.99
CA SER A 214 -10.15 -0.39 6.00
C SER A 214 -9.94 0.74 7.04
N ASP A 215 -8.76 1.33 7.05
CA ASP A 215 -8.36 2.42 7.94
C ASP A 215 -7.67 3.52 7.11
N ALA A 216 -6.86 4.38 7.75
CA ALA A 216 -6.22 5.52 7.10
C ALA A 216 -5.16 5.14 6.05
N LEU A 217 -5.17 5.88 4.94
CA LEU A 217 -4.06 5.97 4.00
C LEU A 217 -3.26 7.25 4.32
N THR A 218 -1.99 7.10 4.66
CA THR A 218 -1.06 8.23 4.79
C THR A 218 -0.11 8.26 3.59
N VAL A 219 -0.10 9.35 2.83
CA VAL A 219 0.83 9.56 1.73
C VAL A 219 1.68 10.80 2.02
N GLN A 220 3.00 10.62 2.10
CA GLN A 220 3.94 11.73 2.33
C GLN A 220 4.31 12.46 1.03
N GLY A 221 4.21 11.77 -0.11
CA GLY A 221 4.49 12.30 -1.44
C GLY A 221 3.25 12.74 -2.20
N ALA A 222 3.43 13.09 -3.47
CA ALA A 222 2.32 13.38 -4.37
C ALA A 222 1.53 12.11 -4.72
N THR A 223 0.23 12.25 -4.88
CA THR A 223 -0.64 11.20 -5.42
C THR A 223 -1.21 11.67 -6.75
N LEU A 224 -1.07 10.86 -7.79
CA LEU A 224 -1.77 11.04 -9.06
C LEU A 224 -2.94 10.05 -9.09
N LEU A 225 -4.17 10.58 -9.15
CA LEU A 225 -5.39 9.81 -9.35
C LEU A 225 -5.93 10.14 -10.74
N ASN A 226 -6.10 9.13 -11.57
CA ASN A 226 -6.67 9.29 -12.91
C ASN A 226 -8.09 8.74 -12.95
N GLY A 227 -8.97 9.39 -13.69
CA GLY A 227 -10.39 9.05 -13.78
C GLY A 227 -11.21 9.63 -12.62
N ASN A 228 -12.34 8.97 -12.32
CA ASN A 228 -13.27 9.41 -11.29
C ASN A 228 -12.70 9.14 -9.89
N VAL A 229 -12.70 10.17 -9.04
CA VAL A 229 -12.33 10.06 -7.63
C VAL A 229 -13.54 10.38 -6.78
N GLY A 230 -14.03 9.39 -6.03
CA GLY A 230 -15.05 9.59 -5.00
C GLY A 230 -14.39 9.95 -3.68
N LEU A 231 -14.80 11.06 -3.08
CA LEU A 231 -14.36 11.47 -1.74
C LEU A 231 -15.61 11.71 -0.89
N GLY A 232 -15.68 11.00 0.24
CA GLY A 232 -16.88 10.92 1.05
C GLY A 232 -17.97 10.02 0.44
N ASN A 233 -18.71 9.34 1.29
CA ASN A 233 -19.89 8.53 0.99
C ASN A 233 -21.13 8.94 1.84
N ALA A 234 -20.98 9.88 2.78
CA ALA A 234 -22.05 10.36 3.64
C ALA A 234 -22.12 11.90 3.65
N VAL A 235 -23.31 12.44 3.99
CA VAL A 235 -23.55 13.90 4.03
C VAL A 235 -22.63 14.62 5.03
N GLY A 236 -22.12 13.92 6.04
CA GLY A 236 -21.22 14.47 7.05
C GLY A 236 -19.74 14.42 6.72
N ASP A 237 -19.34 13.86 5.57
CA ASP A 237 -17.93 13.69 5.25
C ASP A 237 -17.26 15.01 4.94
N LEU A 238 -16.11 15.22 5.58
CA LEU A 238 -15.32 16.44 5.44
C LEU A 238 -14.11 16.19 4.54
N VAL A 239 -14.07 16.87 3.40
CA VAL A 239 -12.86 16.98 2.58
C VAL A 239 -12.14 18.26 2.97
N THR A 240 -10.99 18.13 3.64
CA THR A 240 -10.14 19.27 4.01
C THR A 240 -8.95 19.36 3.05
N VAL A 241 -8.77 20.52 2.43
CA VAL A 241 -7.57 20.83 1.64
C VAL A 241 -6.91 22.05 2.25
N ASN A 242 -5.74 21.85 2.88
CA ASN A 242 -4.99 22.92 3.54
C ASN A 242 -4.23 23.83 2.54
N GLY A 243 -4.07 23.37 1.30
CA GLY A 243 -3.40 24.09 0.23
C GLY A 243 -4.37 24.68 -0.81
N GLN A 244 -3.83 25.02 -1.98
CA GLN A 244 -4.63 25.49 -3.11
C GLN A 244 -5.39 24.33 -3.77
N THR A 245 -6.66 24.57 -4.11
CA THR A 245 -7.44 23.75 -5.03
C THR A 245 -7.54 24.47 -6.39
N SER A 246 -7.40 23.72 -7.49
CA SER A 246 -7.51 24.26 -8.85
C SER A 246 -8.39 23.35 -9.70
N PHE A 247 -9.45 23.91 -10.28
CA PHE A 247 -10.36 23.22 -11.19
C PHE A 247 -10.19 23.82 -12.58
N VAL A 248 -9.58 23.08 -13.51
CA VAL A 248 -9.17 23.62 -14.83
C VAL A 248 -10.36 23.83 -15.78
N ALA A 249 -11.39 22.98 -15.69
CA ALA A 249 -12.58 23.10 -16.51
C ALA A 249 -13.69 23.83 -15.74
N GLY A 250 -14.37 23.12 -14.84
CA GLY A 250 -15.43 23.68 -14.02
C GLY A 250 -15.68 22.86 -12.77
N SER A 251 -16.42 23.44 -11.83
CA SER A 251 -16.85 22.81 -10.58
C SER A 251 -18.34 23.07 -10.36
N THR A 252 -19.08 22.07 -9.90
CA THR A 252 -20.51 22.18 -9.57
C THR A 252 -20.72 21.92 -8.08
N PHE A 253 -21.47 22.78 -7.41
CA PHE A 253 -21.85 22.62 -6.01
C PHE A 253 -23.37 22.48 -5.88
N THR A 254 -23.86 21.28 -5.58
CA THR A 254 -25.31 21.01 -5.53
C THR A 254 -26.02 21.69 -4.36
N ALA A 255 -25.36 21.79 -3.20
CA ALA A 255 -25.89 22.45 -1.99
C ALA A 255 -25.43 23.91 -1.84
N GLY A 256 -24.84 24.49 -2.88
CA GLY A 256 -24.24 25.83 -2.87
C GLY A 256 -22.77 25.86 -2.43
N ALA A 257 -22.15 27.03 -2.63
CA ALA A 257 -20.76 27.31 -2.24
C ALA A 257 -20.72 28.51 -1.30
N TYR A 258 -19.91 28.43 -0.23
CA TYR A 258 -19.74 29.48 0.76
C TYR A 258 -18.30 30.00 0.73
N PHE A 259 -18.14 31.30 0.48
CA PHE A 259 -16.86 31.98 0.50
C PHE A 259 -16.85 32.96 1.68
N THR A 260 -15.94 32.77 2.64
CA THR A 260 -15.83 33.60 3.86
C THR A 260 -14.87 34.78 3.70
N GLY A 261 -14.05 34.77 2.64
CA GLY A 261 -13.09 35.81 2.29
C GLY A 261 -13.40 36.46 0.94
N VAL A 262 -12.38 37.06 0.34
CA VAL A 262 -12.48 37.70 -0.98
C VAL A 262 -12.43 36.66 -2.08
N SER A 263 -13.44 36.67 -2.95
CA SER A 263 -13.40 35.98 -4.24
C SER A 263 -12.96 36.96 -5.32
N SER A 264 -11.86 36.66 -6.01
CA SER A 264 -11.35 37.47 -7.11
C SER A 264 -11.61 36.78 -8.45
N PHE A 265 -12.11 37.53 -9.42
CA PHE A 265 -12.34 37.06 -10.78
C PHE A 265 -11.50 37.92 -11.73
N SER A 266 -10.78 37.30 -12.66
CA SER A 266 -9.89 38.00 -13.59
C SER A 266 -10.63 38.82 -14.64
N ASN A 267 -11.88 38.44 -14.94
CA ASN A 267 -12.73 39.12 -15.89
C ASN A 267 -14.16 39.17 -15.35
N VAL A 268 -14.83 40.31 -15.47
CA VAL A 268 -16.23 40.46 -15.08
C VAL A 268 -17.16 39.54 -15.87
N ALA A 269 -16.79 39.19 -17.11
CA ALA A 269 -17.55 38.26 -17.94
C ALA A 269 -17.59 36.83 -17.36
N ASP A 270 -16.64 36.48 -16.49
CA ASP A 270 -16.61 35.17 -15.82
C ASP A 270 -17.60 35.09 -14.63
N VAL A 271 -18.15 36.24 -14.23
CA VAL A 271 -19.12 36.34 -13.14
C VAL A 271 -20.52 36.43 -13.72
N HIS A 272 -21.22 35.29 -13.72
CA HIS A 272 -22.62 35.21 -14.09
C HIS A 272 -23.49 34.88 -12.87
N TYR A 273 -24.45 35.75 -12.57
CA TYR A 273 -25.51 35.46 -11.61
C TYR A 273 -26.77 35.09 -12.39
N GLY A 274 -27.16 33.82 -12.34
CA GLY A 274 -28.38 33.35 -13.02
C GLY A 274 -29.66 33.93 -12.39
N GLY A 275 -30.69 34.11 -13.21
CA GLY A 275 -31.97 34.70 -12.82
C GLY A 275 -32.06 36.20 -13.14
N GLY A 276 -33.01 36.90 -12.49
CA GLY A 276 -33.26 38.32 -12.70
C GLY A 276 -33.95 38.65 -14.03
N ALA A 277 -34.67 39.76 -14.08
CA ALA A 277 -35.22 40.33 -15.31
C ALA A 277 -34.27 41.39 -15.89
N SER A 278 -34.43 41.71 -17.17
CA SER A 278 -33.70 42.82 -17.80
C SER A 278 -33.95 44.13 -17.03
N GLY A 279 -32.89 44.91 -16.79
CA GLY A 279 -32.96 46.16 -16.02
C GLY A 279 -32.95 45.96 -14.50
N GLN A 280 -32.61 44.76 -14.00
CA GLN A 280 -32.38 44.51 -12.59
C GLN A 280 -30.90 44.47 -12.24
N VAL A 281 -30.57 44.85 -11.00
CA VAL A 281 -29.25 44.73 -10.40
C VAL A 281 -29.33 43.98 -9.08
N LEU A 282 -28.22 43.36 -8.67
CA LEU A 282 -28.14 42.73 -7.37
C LEU A 282 -27.91 43.79 -6.28
N THR A 283 -28.79 43.81 -5.28
CA THR A 283 -28.66 44.63 -4.08
C THR A 283 -28.57 43.74 -2.85
N LYS A 284 -28.06 44.29 -1.74
CA LYS A 284 -28.02 43.57 -0.47
C LYS A 284 -29.41 43.61 0.19
N ALA A 285 -29.97 42.44 0.49
CA ALA A 285 -31.19 42.30 1.27
C ALA A 285 -30.92 42.49 2.76
N VAL A 286 -31.96 42.90 3.51
CA VAL A 286 -31.90 43.08 4.97
C VAL A 286 -31.53 41.80 5.73
N ALA A 287 -31.86 40.63 5.17
CA ALA A 287 -31.50 39.32 5.72
C ALA A 287 -30.03 38.91 5.42
N GLY A 288 -29.24 39.78 4.78
CA GLY A 288 -27.81 39.60 4.55
C GLY A 288 -27.44 39.09 3.16
N GLY A 289 -28.32 38.35 2.48
CA GLY A 289 -28.12 37.84 1.11
C GLY A 289 -28.22 38.92 0.02
N MET A 290 -28.03 38.52 -1.24
CA MET A 290 -28.26 39.38 -2.40
C MET A 290 -29.66 39.15 -2.97
N GLN A 291 -30.30 40.19 -3.50
CA GLN A 291 -31.62 40.15 -4.14
C GLN A 291 -31.60 40.93 -5.45
N TRP A 292 -32.44 40.55 -6.41
CA TRP A 292 -32.65 41.35 -7.62
C TRP A 292 -33.56 42.53 -7.32
N SER A 293 -33.16 43.74 -7.73
CA SER A 293 -33.95 44.96 -7.58
C SER A 293 -34.02 45.69 -8.92
N ASN A 294 -35.16 46.29 -9.23
CA ASN A 294 -35.28 47.07 -10.46
C ASN A 294 -34.47 48.35 -10.31
N VAL A 295 -33.73 48.71 -11.37
CA VAL A 295 -33.00 49.98 -11.41
C VAL A 295 -33.95 51.17 -11.26
N SER A 296 -35.22 51.04 -11.71
CA SER A 296 -36.26 52.07 -11.55
C SER A 296 -36.57 52.42 -10.09
N ASP A 297 -36.37 51.47 -9.17
CA ASP A 297 -36.70 51.63 -7.76
C ASP A 297 -35.50 52.23 -6.97
N MET A 298 -34.32 52.21 -7.59
CA MET A 298 -33.09 52.80 -7.07
C MET A 298 -33.03 54.28 -7.47
N VAL A 299 -33.94 55.06 -6.90
CA VAL A 299 -34.10 56.53 -6.96
C VAL A 299 -33.14 57.23 -7.94
N SER A 300 -33.71 57.67 -9.06
CA SER A 300 -33.14 58.56 -10.08
C SER A 300 -32.14 59.55 -9.48
N GLY A 301 -30.85 59.25 -9.58
CA GLY A 301 -29.82 60.29 -9.52
C GLY A 301 -30.03 61.19 -10.73
N ASP A 302 -30.73 62.31 -10.54
CA ASP A 302 -30.94 63.30 -11.58
C ASP A 302 -29.58 63.87 -12.02
N ASN A 303 -29.33 63.85 -13.32
CA ASN A 303 -28.20 64.54 -13.91
C ASN A 303 -28.63 65.98 -14.19
N LEU A 304 -28.07 66.92 -13.41
CA LEU A 304 -28.32 68.37 -13.44
C LEU A 304 -28.20 69.08 -14.82
N GLY A 305 -27.94 68.35 -15.92
CA GLY A 305 -27.81 68.86 -17.28
C GLY A 305 -29.07 68.75 -18.16
N ASN A 306 -30.08 67.95 -17.80
CA ASN A 306 -31.30 67.81 -18.62
C ASN A 306 -32.60 67.70 -17.80
N HIS A 307 -32.60 68.11 -16.53
CA HIS A 307 -33.77 68.01 -15.68
C HIS A 307 -34.94 68.87 -16.21
N ILE A 308 -36.10 68.25 -16.35
CA ILE A 308 -37.38 68.92 -16.60
C ILE A 308 -38.28 68.64 -15.40
N ALA A 309 -38.45 69.64 -14.53
CA ALA A 309 -39.43 69.57 -13.46
C ALA A 309 -40.84 69.57 -14.07
N THR A 310 -41.57 68.48 -13.94
CA THR A 310 -42.98 68.38 -14.39
C THR A 310 -43.97 68.82 -13.30
N THR A 311 -43.47 69.11 -12.10
CA THR A 311 -44.20 69.58 -10.93
C THR A 311 -43.48 70.78 -10.30
N THR A 312 -43.87 71.18 -9.08
CA THR A 312 -43.24 72.28 -8.35
C THR A 312 -41.75 72.03 -8.12
N LEU A 313 -40.90 72.91 -8.65
CA LEU A 313 -39.49 72.99 -8.28
C LEU A 313 -39.35 73.76 -6.96
N GLN A 314 -38.99 73.08 -5.88
CA GLN A 314 -38.70 73.70 -4.58
C GLN A 314 -37.19 73.97 -4.44
N MET A 315 -36.77 75.22 -4.66
CA MET A 315 -35.35 75.63 -4.53
C MET A 315 -34.94 75.98 -3.09
N ALA A 316 -35.90 76.05 -2.16
CA ALA A 316 -35.68 76.55 -0.80
C ALA A 316 -34.94 77.90 -0.82
N ASN A 317 -33.75 77.99 -0.20
CA ASN A 317 -32.94 79.21 -0.11
C ASN A 317 -31.81 79.27 -1.16
N ASN A 318 -31.84 78.41 -2.18
CA ASN A 318 -30.79 78.38 -3.20
C ASN A 318 -31.08 79.36 -4.33
N GLU A 319 -30.05 80.10 -4.73
CA GLU A 319 -30.09 81.03 -5.86
C GLU A 319 -30.02 80.28 -7.21
N ILE A 320 -30.47 80.95 -8.27
CA ILE A 320 -30.20 80.55 -9.65
C ILE A 320 -29.00 81.37 -10.14
N MET A 321 -27.78 80.87 -9.94
CA MET A 321 -26.56 81.55 -10.37
C MET A 321 -26.24 81.29 -11.85
N ASN A 322 -25.69 82.29 -12.54
CA ASN A 322 -25.25 82.22 -13.95
C ASN A 322 -26.35 81.80 -14.95
N ALA A 323 -27.61 82.10 -14.68
CA ALA A 323 -28.67 81.95 -15.69
C ALA A 323 -28.55 83.04 -16.76
N GLY A 324 -28.61 82.66 -18.04
CA GLY A 324 -28.62 83.62 -19.15
C GLY A 324 -29.90 84.45 -19.18
N HIS A 325 -31.05 83.77 -19.23
CA HIS A 325 -32.38 84.39 -19.14
C HIS A 325 -33.27 83.57 -18.21
N ILE A 326 -34.11 84.25 -17.44
CA ILE A 326 -35.21 83.64 -16.71
C ILE A 326 -36.51 84.09 -17.39
N THR A 327 -37.18 83.15 -18.05
CA THR A 327 -38.50 83.38 -18.64
C THR A 327 -39.55 82.79 -17.72
N ALA A 328 -40.39 83.64 -17.13
CA ALA A 328 -41.49 83.22 -16.27
C ALA A 328 -42.80 83.81 -16.81
N SER A 329 -43.91 83.06 -16.70
CA SER A 329 -45.24 83.57 -17.06
C SER A 329 -45.73 84.63 -16.07
N SER A 330 -45.28 84.56 -14.82
CA SER A 330 -45.50 85.55 -13.76
C SER A 330 -44.44 85.38 -12.68
N ALA A 331 -44.15 86.44 -11.93
CA ALA A 331 -43.28 86.41 -10.77
C ALA A 331 -43.85 87.29 -9.66
N THR A 332 -43.79 86.80 -8.42
CA THR A 332 -44.07 87.58 -7.22
C THR A 332 -42.76 87.74 -6.45
N LEU A 333 -42.29 88.97 -6.29
CA LEU A 333 -41.10 89.32 -5.50
C LEU A 333 -41.58 89.97 -4.20
N THR A 334 -41.20 89.42 -3.04
CA THR A 334 -41.71 89.88 -1.74
C THR A 334 -40.90 91.02 -1.12
N GLU A 335 -39.66 91.23 -1.57
CA GLU A 335 -38.76 92.26 -1.07
C GLU A 335 -38.39 93.23 -2.18
N THR A 336 -37.15 93.16 -2.69
CA THR A 336 -36.61 94.09 -3.66
C THR A 336 -36.36 93.43 -4.99
N LEU A 337 -36.60 94.17 -6.07
CA LEU A 337 -36.04 93.88 -7.39
C LEU A 337 -34.83 94.80 -7.60
N ASP A 338 -33.63 94.23 -7.62
CA ASP A 338 -32.40 94.94 -7.98
C ASP A 338 -32.02 94.60 -9.42
N VAL A 339 -31.87 95.62 -10.27
CA VAL A 339 -31.53 95.47 -11.69
C VAL A 339 -30.40 96.42 -12.02
N ALA A 340 -29.26 95.88 -12.42
CA ALA A 340 -28.09 96.68 -12.80
C ALA A 340 -28.23 97.35 -14.18
N GLY A 341 -29.11 96.83 -15.04
CA GLY A 341 -29.35 97.30 -16.40
C GLY A 341 -30.65 98.11 -16.56
N ALA A 342 -31.04 98.33 -17.81
CA ALA A 342 -32.33 98.95 -18.13
C ALA A 342 -33.48 97.99 -17.82
N VAL A 343 -34.59 98.55 -17.32
CA VAL A 343 -35.85 97.83 -17.12
C VAL A 343 -36.85 98.35 -18.13
N ASP A 344 -37.48 97.44 -18.87
CA ASP A 344 -38.57 97.73 -19.79
C ASP A 344 -39.86 97.09 -19.27
N PHE A 345 -40.95 97.86 -19.30
CA PHE A 345 -42.28 97.40 -18.90
C PHE A 345 -43.25 97.66 -20.05
N ASP A 346 -43.68 96.61 -20.74
CA ASP A 346 -44.49 96.71 -21.96
C ASP A 346 -45.84 97.43 -21.80
N THR A 347 -46.39 97.49 -20.58
CA THR A 347 -47.77 97.96 -20.36
C THR A 347 -47.88 99.05 -19.30
N THR A 348 -47.86 98.68 -18.02
CA THR A 348 -48.07 99.61 -16.92
C THR A 348 -47.13 99.31 -15.77
N LEU A 349 -46.77 100.38 -15.04
CA LEU A 349 -46.13 100.31 -13.74
C LEU A 349 -47.07 100.96 -12.73
N ASN A 350 -47.57 100.19 -11.77
CA ASN A 350 -48.27 100.74 -10.60
C ASN A 350 -47.27 100.91 -9.45
N VAL A 351 -47.27 102.09 -8.83
CA VAL A 351 -46.45 102.39 -7.66
C VAL A 351 -47.36 102.92 -6.57
N ASP A 352 -47.66 102.09 -5.57
CA ASP A 352 -48.53 102.48 -4.45
C ASP A 352 -47.84 103.47 -3.48
N GLY A 353 -46.51 103.48 -3.49
CA GLY A 353 -45.66 104.34 -2.65
C GLY A 353 -45.01 105.49 -3.41
N ASN A 354 -43.95 106.06 -2.82
CA ASN A 354 -43.19 107.13 -3.44
C ASN A 354 -42.27 106.58 -4.54
N ALA A 355 -42.34 107.14 -5.75
CA ALA A 355 -41.33 106.93 -6.78
C ALA A 355 -40.26 108.03 -6.72
N THR A 356 -38.98 107.65 -6.69
CA THR A 356 -37.86 108.58 -6.88
C THR A 356 -37.17 108.26 -8.19
N LEU A 357 -37.28 109.14 -9.17
CA LEU A 357 -36.63 108.99 -10.46
C LEU A 357 -35.46 109.98 -10.54
N ARG A 358 -34.24 109.46 -10.62
CA ARG A 358 -33.01 110.28 -10.66
C ARG A 358 -32.64 110.52 -12.12
N GLY A 359 -32.40 111.78 -12.50
CA GLY A 359 -32.05 112.15 -13.87
C GLY A 359 -33.24 112.75 -14.65
N ASN A 360 -33.13 112.76 -15.98
CA ASN A 360 -34.18 113.27 -16.85
C ASN A 360 -35.36 112.30 -16.89
N ASN A 361 -36.55 112.83 -16.66
CA ASN A 361 -37.79 112.07 -16.74
C ASN A 361 -38.62 112.64 -17.87
N GLN A 362 -38.84 111.80 -18.87
CA GLN A 362 -39.76 112.08 -19.95
C GLN A 362 -41.09 111.42 -19.61
N LEU A 363 -42.14 112.23 -19.49
CA LEU A 363 -43.51 111.75 -19.39
C LEU A 363 -44.10 111.88 -20.79
N GLY A 364 -44.31 110.74 -21.44
CA GLY A 364 -44.84 110.64 -22.81
C GLY A 364 -43.80 110.82 -23.90
N ASP A 365 -44.04 110.19 -25.05
CA ASP A 365 -43.24 110.26 -26.26
C ASP A 365 -43.94 110.99 -27.41
N ALA A 366 -45.24 111.26 -27.28
CA ALA A 366 -46.04 111.96 -28.27
C ALA A 366 -46.79 113.17 -27.67
N ILE A 367 -47.03 114.19 -28.49
CA ILE A 367 -47.85 115.36 -28.10
C ILE A 367 -49.32 115.03 -27.80
N SER A 368 -49.76 113.82 -28.20
CA SER A 368 -51.08 113.28 -27.90
C SER A 368 -51.16 112.64 -26.51
N ASP A 369 -50.03 112.43 -25.84
CA ASP A 369 -50.00 111.75 -24.56
C ASP A 369 -50.63 112.63 -23.48
N ALA A 370 -51.57 112.06 -22.74
CA ALA A 370 -52.27 112.75 -21.68
C ALA A 370 -51.60 112.42 -20.34
N HIS A 371 -50.90 113.40 -19.75
CA HIS A 371 -50.27 113.24 -18.44
C HIS A 371 -51.05 113.99 -17.37
N ALA A 372 -51.36 113.27 -16.30
CA ALA A 372 -51.99 113.85 -15.13
C ALA A 372 -51.20 113.51 -13.87
N ILE A 373 -51.00 114.53 -13.04
CA ILE A 373 -50.41 114.41 -11.72
C ILE A 373 -51.51 114.74 -10.70
N ASN A 374 -51.90 113.73 -9.92
CA ASN A 374 -52.94 113.80 -8.89
C ASN A 374 -54.35 114.19 -9.39
N GLN A 375 -54.66 113.92 -10.66
CA GLN A 375 -56.02 114.05 -11.20
C GLN A 375 -56.24 113.13 -12.41
N ALA A 376 -57.47 113.08 -12.91
CA ALA A 376 -57.76 112.43 -14.18
C ALA A 376 -57.19 113.27 -15.34
N PRO A 377 -56.68 112.66 -16.42
CA PRO A 377 -56.28 113.39 -17.61
C PRO A 377 -57.45 114.14 -18.25
N GLU A 378 -57.22 115.38 -18.67
CA GLU A 378 -58.19 116.22 -19.37
C GLU A 378 -57.86 116.29 -20.86
N ALA A 379 -58.87 116.24 -21.73
CA ALA A 379 -58.67 116.28 -23.18
C ALA A 379 -58.02 117.60 -23.61
N ASN A 380 -57.02 117.53 -24.49
CA ASN A 380 -56.24 118.65 -25.01
C ASN A 380 -55.38 119.39 -23.98
N VAL A 381 -55.11 118.79 -22.82
CA VAL A 381 -54.18 119.32 -21.81
C VAL A 381 -52.95 118.41 -21.73
N ALA A 382 -51.78 118.94 -22.11
CA ALA A 382 -50.53 118.16 -22.11
C ALA A 382 -50.02 117.82 -20.68
N LEU A 383 -50.23 118.72 -19.72
CA LEU A 383 -49.86 118.51 -18.32
C LEU A 383 -50.95 119.04 -17.40
N ALA A 384 -51.65 118.13 -16.72
CA ALA A 384 -52.65 118.47 -15.73
C ALA A 384 -52.10 118.17 -14.33
N VAL A 385 -51.83 119.19 -13.51
CA VAL A 385 -51.38 119.01 -12.10
C VAL A 385 -52.42 119.51 -11.10
N LYS A 386 -52.75 118.68 -10.10
CA LYS A 386 -53.62 119.05 -8.98
C LYS A 386 -52.88 118.97 -7.64
N GLY A 387 -52.99 120.05 -6.85
CA GLY A 387 -52.43 120.12 -5.50
C GLY A 387 -53.51 120.02 -4.41
N THR A 388 -53.08 119.84 -3.17
CA THR A 388 -53.95 119.89 -1.97
C THR A 388 -54.46 121.32 -1.72
N ALA A 389 -55.68 121.43 -1.17
CA ALA A 389 -56.42 122.69 -1.03
C ALA A 389 -55.91 123.55 0.15
N THR A 390 -54.69 124.06 0.06
CA THR A 390 -54.14 124.94 1.09
C THR A 390 -53.83 126.31 0.49
N SER A 391 -54.56 127.34 0.94
CA SER A 391 -54.37 128.72 0.47
C SER A 391 -52.93 129.20 0.72
N GLY A 392 -52.33 129.84 -0.29
CA GLY A 392 -50.95 130.33 -0.23
C GLY A 392 -49.87 129.30 -0.57
N GLN A 393 -50.21 128.03 -0.79
CA GLN A 393 -49.25 127.01 -1.23
C GLN A 393 -49.16 126.90 -2.76
N TYR A 394 -47.96 126.59 -3.24
CA TYR A 394 -47.70 126.35 -4.66
C TYR A 394 -48.13 124.92 -5.02
N ILE A 395 -48.92 124.77 -6.09
CA ILE A 395 -49.33 123.45 -6.62
C ILE A 395 -48.17 122.82 -7.38
N THR A 396 -47.50 123.64 -8.19
CA THR A 396 -46.30 123.24 -8.94
C THR A 396 -45.30 124.37 -8.86
N LYS A 397 -44.04 124.01 -8.67
CA LYS A 397 -42.91 124.93 -8.78
C LYS A 397 -41.98 124.41 -9.86
N PHE A 398 -41.63 125.29 -10.78
CA PHE A 398 -40.63 125.06 -11.79
C PHE A 398 -39.40 125.86 -11.39
N TYR A 399 -38.32 125.16 -11.11
CA TYR A 399 -37.04 125.79 -10.79
C TYR A 399 -36.14 125.76 -12.03
N SER A 400 -35.38 126.82 -12.23
CA SER A 400 -34.21 126.84 -13.11
C SER A 400 -33.01 126.97 -12.18
N ASP A 401 -32.23 125.89 -12.10
CA ASP A 401 -31.24 125.65 -11.05
C ASP A 401 -31.84 125.78 -9.64
N THR A 402 -31.35 126.72 -8.83
CA THR A 402 -31.84 126.99 -7.46
C THR A 402 -32.90 128.08 -7.43
N SER A 403 -33.16 128.74 -8.55
CA SER A 403 -34.09 129.87 -8.65
C SER A 403 -35.46 129.39 -9.10
N LEU A 404 -36.52 129.89 -8.44
CA LEU A 404 -37.89 129.61 -8.85
C LEU A 404 -38.16 130.34 -10.18
N ALA A 405 -38.22 129.60 -11.28
CA ALA A 405 -38.41 130.14 -12.62
C ALA A 405 -39.89 130.43 -12.92
N ALA A 406 -40.76 129.50 -12.55
CA ALA A 406 -42.20 129.66 -12.67
C ALA A 406 -42.90 128.89 -11.55
N TRP A 407 -44.13 129.26 -11.26
CA TRP A 407 -44.94 128.52 -10.32
C TRP A 407 -46.40 128.63 -10.70
N ILE A 408 -47.16 127.62 -10.29
CA ILE A 408 -48.61 127.62 -10.36
C ILE A 408 -49.10 127.63 -8.92
N LYS A 409 -49.80 128.71 -8.53
CA LYS A 409 -50.51 128.79 -7.26
C LYS A 409 -51.99 128.73 -7.54
N LYS A 410 -52.75 128.14 -6.62
CA LYS A 410 -54.20 128.26 -6.66
C LYS A 410 -54.56 129.73 -6.38
N LYS A 411 -55.43 130.32 -7.22
CA LYS A 411 -56.01 131.64 -6.95
C LYS A 411 -56.77 131.64 -5.62
#